data_AF-A0A087VT31-F1
#
_entry.id   AF-A0A087VT31-F1
#
_cell.length_a   1.000
_cell.length_b   1.000
_cell.length_c   1.000
_cell.angle_alpha   90.00
_cell.angle_beta   90.00
_cell.angle_gamma   90.00
#
_symmetry.space_group_name_H-M   'P 1'
#
loop_
_entity.id
_entity.type
_entity.pdbx_description
1 polymer ?
#
loop_
_entity_poly.entity_id
_entity_poly.type
_entity_poly.pdbx_seq_one_letter_code
_entity_poly.pdbx_strand_id
1 'polypeptide(L)'
;MLGSEGTGPDRAEGTFAFRGGDQTDPSDQTGQSAQPIDDSTWMNQSQQGMNVDDLPDLREDQASEPRAEFTTVYDIIDRVQIMLDEAKAPLLTPGMVKVDREELVNDLNELKKMLPVQLERASALMREAERRLNSAQTQANATISAAQSRSSEIIKEAGEQAQFLAGQENVVAIAQQKAQVIIDQAQAQADKLVQGANGYASQVMQELGTQLDRVSQDVRVGLEVLHEREQDAARTMGGNPDQQ
;
A
#
# COMPACT_ATOMS: atom_id res chain seq x y z
N MET A 1 79.39 3.86 -0.40
CA MET A 1 78.91 3.84 -1.79
C MET A 1 77.61 4.63 -1.83
N LEU A 2 77.57 5.64 -2.70
CA LEU A 2 76.43 6.31 -3.39
C LEU A 2 75.08 6.35 -2.64
N GLY A 3 74.56 7.52 -2.27
CA GLY A 3 73.77 8.42 -3.15
C GLY A 3 72.27 8.07 -2.96
N SER A 4 71.28 8.96 -2.87
CA SER A 4 71.09 10.32 -3.39
C SER A 4 69.70 10.80 -2.94
N GLU A 5 69.56 12.12 -2.68
CA GLU A 5 68.37 12.99 -2.92
C GLU A 5 67.02 12.62 -2.25
N GLY A 6 66.22 13.51 -1.68
CA GLY A 6 66.18 14.96 -1.65
C GLY A 6 64.72 15.40 -1.39
N THR A 7 64.56 16.49 -0.63
CA THR A 7 63.42 17.43 -0.72
C THR A 7 62.08 17.07 -0.06
N GLY A 8 61.82 17.68 1.11
CA GLY A 8 60.45 18.11 1.49
C GLY A 8 60.19 19.53 0.99
N PRO A 9 59.19 20.25 1.53
CA PRO A 9 57.75 19.94 1.63
C PRO A 9 56.93 20.94 0.77
N ASP A 10 55.91 20.49 0.03
CA ASP A 10 55.08 21.42 -0.74
C ASP A 10 53.75 21.70 -0.02
N ARG A 11 53.73 22.84 0.67
CA ARG A 11 52.52 23.52 1.14
C ARG A 11 51.93 24.30 -0.04
N ALA A 12 50.86 23.79 -0.62
CA ALA A 12 50.00 24.60 -1.48
C ALA A 12 48.93 25.28 -0.63
N GLU A 13 49.11 26.58 -0.41
CA GLU A 13 48.07 27.51 0.05
C GLU A 13 46.97 27.59 -1.02
N GLY A 14 45.75 27.19 -0.66
CA GLY A 14 44.56 27.29 -1.49
C GLY A 14 43.55 28.23 -0.82
N THR A 15 43.56 29.48 -1.29
CA THR A 15 42.76 30.61 -0.84
C THR A 15 41.25 30.37 -0.97
N PHE A 16 40.55 30.75 0.11
CA PHE A 16 39.13 31.05 0.29
C PHE A 16 38.29 31.35 -0.97
N ALA A 17 37.21 30.58 -1.17
CA ALA A 17 36.00 31.04 -1.87
C ALA A 17 34.76 30.47 -1.15
N PHE A 18 34.19 31.29 -0.27
CA PHE A 18 32.93 31.07 0.44
C PHE A 18 31.78 31.09 -0.59
N ARG A 19 31.29 29.90 -0.99
CA ARG A 19 30.05 29.76 -1.76
C ARG A 19 28.98 29.27 -0.79
N GLY A 20 28.06 30.16 -0.45
CA GLY A 20 26.90 29.86 0.40
C GLY A 20 26.10 28.70 -0.18
N GLY A 21 26.21 27.55 0.47
CA GLY A 21 25.30 26.43 0.31
C GLY A 21 24.23 26.57 1.36
N ASP A 22 23.05 26.93 0.88
CA ASP A 22 21.77 27.00 1.58
C ASP A 22 21.57 25.80 2.52
N GLN A 23 21.62 26.07 3.82
CA GLN A 23 21.33 25.10 4.87
C GLN A 23 19.82 25.13 5.07
N THR A 24 19.10 24.33 4.29
CA THR A 24 17.65 24.18 4.44
C THR A 24 17.34 23.39 5.70
N ASP A 25 16.77 24.12 6.65
CA ASP A 25 16.15 23.65 7.89
C ASP A 25 15.01 22.66 7.55
N PRO A 26 14.93 21.44 8.14
CA PRO A 26 13.89 20.46 7.83
C PRO A 26 12.50 20.80 8.41
N SER A 27 12.29 22.02 8.92
CA SER A 27 11.10 22.41 9.67
C SER A 27 9.96 23.00 8.82
N ASP A 28 10.11 23.13 7.49
CA ASP A 28 9.16 23.90 6.66
C ASP A 28 8.36 23.06 5.64
N GLN A 29 7.99 21.83 6.01
CA GLN A 29 7.05 20.99 5.26
C GLN A 29 5.79 20.66 6.07
N THR A 30 5.15 21.68 6.65
CA THR A 30 3.79 21.55 7.18
C THR A 30 2.90 22.60 6.52
N GLY A 31 2.46 22.30 5.30
CA GLY A 31 1.59 23.23 4.56
C GLY A 31 1.02 22.74 3.23
N GLN A 32 1.19 21.46 2.87
CA GLN A 32 0.45 20.91 1.73
C GLN A 32 -0.89 20.39 2.22
N SER A 33 -1.88 21.26 2.08
CA SER A 33 -3.30 20.98 2.15
C SER A 33 -3.62 19.65 1.46
N ALA A 34 -4.18 18.73 2.23
CA ALA A 34 -4.75 17.48 1.74
C ALA A 34 -5.77 17.81 0.64
N GLN A 35 -5.40 17.54 -0.61
CA GLN A 35 -6.32 17.56 -1.72
C GLN A 35 -7.36 16.44 -1.47
N PRO A 36 -8.67 16.69 -1.65
CA PRO A 36 -9.66 15.64 -1.53
C PRO A 36 -9.36 14.56 -2.56
N ILE A 37 -9.31 13.30 -2.12
CA ILE A 37 -9.17 12.14 -3.00
C ILE A 37 -10.40 12.14 -3.91
N ASP A 38 -10.19 12.49 -5.17
CA ASP A 38 -11.22 12.48 -6.21
C ASP A 38 -11.50 11.02 -6.61
N ASP A 39 -12.61 10.50 -6.09
CA ASP A 39 -13.12 9.14 -6.30
C ASP A 39 -13.36 8.81 -7.79
N SER A 40 -13.39 9.83 -8.66
CA SER A 40 -13.55 9.65 -10.11
C SER A 40 -12.26 9.19 -10.82
N THR A 41 -11.10 9.30 -10.17
CA THR A 41 -9.80 8.93 -10.77
C THR A 41 -9.64 7.42 -10.94
N TRP A 42 -10.29 6.62 -10.09
CA TRP A 42 -10.24 5.15 -10.13
C TRP A 42 -11.28 4.54 -11.07
N MET A 43 -12.33 5.29 -11.43
CA MET A 43 -13.38 4.81 -12.35
C MET A 43 -13.01 4.97 -13.83
N ASN A 44 -12.01 5.78 -14.16
CA ASN A 44 -11.59 6.01 -15.56
C ASN A 44 -10.59 4.96 -16.09
N GLN A 45 -9.95 4.19 -15.21
CA GLN A 45 -8.97 3.16 -15.61
C GLN A 45 -9.58 1.77 -15.82
N SER A 46 -10.85 1.55 -15.44
CA SER A 46 -11.56 0.28 -15.65
C SER A 46 -12.26 0.18 -17.01
N GLN A 47 -12.18 1.21 -17.86
CA GLN A 47 -12.75 1.24 -19.21
C GLN A 47 -11.79 0.84 -20.33
N GLN A 48 -10.61 0.29 -20.02
CA GLN A 48 -9.85 -0.48 -21.02
C GLN A 48 -10.26 -1.95 -20.93
N GLY A 49 -11.56 -2.19 -21.15
CA GLY A 49 -12.04 -3.52 -21.50
C GLY A 49 -11.35 -3.92 -22.81
N MET A 50 -10.86 -5.15 -22.87
CA MET A 50 -10.33 -5.74 -24.11
C MET A 50 -11.24 -5.38 -25.28
N ASN A 51 -10.75 -4.54 -26.21
CA ASN A 51 -11.46 -4.27 -27.44
C ASN A 51 -11.59 -5.60 -28.19
N VAL A 52 -12.83 -6.10 -28.27
CA VAL A 52 -13.19 -7.33 -28.99
C VAL A 52 -12.84 -7.23 -30.49
N ASP A 53 -12.63 -6.00 -30.98
CA ASP A 53 -12.20 -5.69 -32.35
C ASP A 53 -10.68 -5.81 -32.58
N ASP A 54 -9.87 -5.99 -31.53
CA ASP A 54 -8.41 -6.19 -31.64
C ASP A 54 -8.01 -7.68 -31.50
N LEU A 55 -9.01 -8.56 -31.47
CA LEU A 55 -8.81 -10.00 -31.57
C LEU A 55 -8.32 -10.32 -32.99
N PRO A 56 -7.19 -11.02 -33.16
CA PRO A 56 -6.78 -11.50 -34.47
C PRO A 56 -7.91 -12.38 -35.01
N ASP A 57 -8.46 -12.00 -36.16
CA ASP A 57 -9.52 -12.74 -36.83
C ASP A 57 -9.00 -14.16 -37.13
N LEU A 58 -9.34 -15.12 -36.27
CA LEU A 58 -9.03 -16.54 -36.41
C LEU A 58 -9.93 -17.18 -37.47
N ARG A 59 -10.34 -16.44 -38.51
CA ARG A 59 -11.01 -17.00 -39.68
C ARG A 59 -10.05 -17.94 -40.38
N GLU A 60 -10.27 -19.20 -40.08
CA GLU A 60 -9.65 -20.42 -40.57
C GLU A 60 -9.69 -20.50 -42.11
N ASP A 61 -8.77 -19.84 -42.80
CA ASP A 61 -8.80 -19.83 -44.26
C ASP A 61 -7.97 -20.95 -44.93
N GLN A 62 -7.64 -22.05 -44.22
CA GLN A 62 -6.83 -23.15 -44.81
C GLN A 62 -7.23 -24.59 -44.42
N ALA A 63 -8.46 -24.82 -43.93
CA ALA A 63 -8.89 -26.18 -43.56
C ALA A 63 -9.47 -27.01 -44.73
N SER A 64 -9.68 -26.43 -45.91
CA SER A 64 -10.47 -27.04 -46.99
C SER A 64 -9.66 -27.93 -47.95
N GLU A 65 -8.40 -27.61 -48.22
CA GLU A 65 -7.52 -28.37 -49.14
C GLU A 65 -7.01 -29.71 -48.55
N PRO A 66 -6.53 -29.81 -47.30
CA PRO A 66 -5.88 -31.04 -46.84
C PRO A 66 -6.85 -32.22 -46.71
N ARG A 67 -8.13 -31.97 -46.37
CA ARG A 67 -9.12 -33.03 -46.17
C ARG A 67 -9.53 -33.73 -47.47
N ALA A 68 -9.54 -33.00 -48.60
CA ALA A 68 -9.95 -33.55 -49.88
C ALA A 68 -8.96 -34.59 -50.42
N GLU A 69 -7.66 -34.38 -50.24
CA GLU A 69 -6.63 -35.27 -50.77
C GLU A 69 -6.44 -36.55 -49.94
N PHE A 70 -6.73 -36.53 -48.63
CA PHE A 70 -6.64 -37.74 -47.80
C PHE A 70 -7.73 -38.75 -48.16
N THR A 71 -8.93 -38.28 -48.50
CA THR A 71 -10.03 -39.12 -48.99
C THR A 71 -9.60 -39.89 -50.23
N THR A 72 -8.91 -39.26 -51.18
CA THR A 72 -8.47 -39.89 -52.44
C THR A 72 -7.50 -41.07 -52.24
N VAL A 73 -6.64 -41.03 -51.22
CA VAL A 73 -5.72 -42.16 -50.91
C VAL A 73 -6.50 -43.34 -50.34
N TYR A 74 -7.44 -43.09 -49.42
CA TYR A 74 -8.32 -44.14 -48.89
C TYR A 74 -9.25 -44.69 -49.98
N ASP A 75 -9.74 -43.86 -50.89
CA ASP A 75 -10.58 -44.28 -52.01
C ASP A 75 -9.85 -45.25 -52.96
N ILE A 76 -8.53 -45.08 -53.15
CA ILE A 76 -7.72 -46.02 -53.94
C ILE A 76 -7.53 -47.34 -53.19
N ILE A 77 -7.30 -47.28 -51.87
CA ILE A 77 -7.18 -48.48 -51.04
C ILE A 77 -8.49 -49.27 -51.06
N ASP A 78 -9.63 -48.60 -50.91
CA ASP A 78 -10.97 -49.20 -50.93
C ASP A 78 -11.27 -49.81 -52.31
N ARG A 79 -10.88 -49.14 -53.39
CA ARG A 79 -11.03 -49.68 -54.76
C ARG A 79 -10.21 -50.93 -54.99
N VAL A 80 -8.95 -50.94 -54.53
CA VAL A 80 -8.10 -52.14 -54.56
C VAL A 80 -8.69 -53.26 -53.71
N GLN A 81 -9.25 -52.93 -52.53
CA GLN A 81 -9.87 -53.91 -51.64
C GLN A 81 -11.12 -54.55 -52.28
N ILE A 82 -12.02 -53.73 -52.85
CA ILE A 82 -13.20 -54.21 -53.58
C ILE A 82 -12.78 -55.09 -54.77
N MET A 83 -11.76 -54.68 -55.54
CA MET A 83 -11.23 -55.46 -56.66
C MET A 83 -10.70 -56.83 -56.22
N LEU A 84 -10.09 -56.92 -55.03
CA LEU A 84 -9.63 -58.19 -54.46
C LEU A 84 -10.78 -59.05 -53.92
N ASP A 85 -11.80 -58.44 -53.31
CA ASP A 85 -12.95 -59.15 -52.72
C ASP A 85 -13.93 -59.68 -53.79
N GLU A 86 -14.12 -58.95 -54.90
CA GLU A 86 -15.03 -59.32 -55.99
C GLU A 86 -14.41 -60.27 -57.03
N ALA A 87 -13.09 -60.40 -57.04
CA ALA A 87 -12.40 -61.18 -58.04
C ALA A 87 -12.64 -62.69 -57.86
N LYS A 88 -13.00 -63.36 -58.97
CA LYS A 88 -13.43 -64.77 -58.95
C LYS A 88 -12.28 -65.70 -58.54
N ALA A 89 -12.46 -66.44 -57.44
CA ALA A 89 -11.58 -67.51 -57.04
C ALA A 89 -11.77 -68.74 -57.96
N PRO A 90 -10.69 -69.30 -58.55
CA PRO A 90 -10.78 -70.55 -59.30
C PRO A 90 -11.16 -71.70 -58.36
N LEU A 91 -12.11 -72.54 -58.79
CA LEU A 91 -12.68 -73.64 -57.99
C LEU A 91 -11.65 -74.68 -57.50
N LEU A 92 -10.45 -74.69 -58.10
CA LEU A 92 -9.43 -75.73 -57.91
C LEU A 92 -8.15 -75.23 -57.20
N THR A 93 -8.08 -73.95 -56.82
CA THR A 93 -6.96 -73.38 -56.06
C THR A 93 -7.47 -72.44 -54.96
N PRO A 94 -7.77 -72.99 -53.76
CA PRO A 94 -8.15 -72.18 -52.60
C PRO A 94 -7.07 -71.15 -52.29
N GLY A 95 -7.44 -69.87 -52.20
CA GLY A 95 -6.51 -68.76 -51.93
C GLY A 95 -5.93 -68.06 -53.16
N MET A 96 -6.29 -68.46 -54.38
CA MET A 96 -5.96 -67.71 -55.59
C MET A 96 -7.15 -66.89 -56.06
N VAL A 97 -6.90 -65.64 -56.42
CA VAL A 97 -7.89 -64.68 -56.90
C VAL A 97 -7.41 -64.14 -58.25
N LYS A 98 -8.26 -64.20 -59.28
CA LYS A 98 -7.92 -63.71 -60.61
C LYS A 98 -8.26 -62.23 -60.72
N VAL A 99 -7.25 -61.38 -60.61
CA VAL A 99 -7.37 -59.92 -60.68
C VAL A 99 -6.85 -59.42 -62.04
N ASP A 100 -7.41 -58.31 -62.54
CA ASP A 100 -6.80 -57.58 -63.66
C ASP A 100 -5.46 -56.99 -63.18
N ARG A 101 -4.37 -57.53 -63.73
CA ARG A 101 -3.02 -57.12 -63.36
C ARG A 101 -2.73 -55.67 -63.75
N GLU A 102 -3.30 -55.18 -64.84
CA GLU A 102 -3.04 -53.84 -65.34
C GLU A 102 -3.75 -52.80 -64.48
N GLU A 103 -5.01 -53.05 -64.13
CA GLU A 103 -5.81 -52.18 -63.25
C GLU A 103 -5.22 -52.10 -61.83
N LEU A 104 -4.91 -53.25 -61.21
CA LEU A 104 -4.30 -53.30 -59.89
C LEU A 104 -2.94 -52.59 -59.83
N VAL A 105 -2.13 -52.74 -60.88
CA VAL A 105 -0.80 -52.09 -60.95
C VAL A 105 -0.95 -50.58 -61.12
N ASN A 106 -1.98 -50.10 -61.82
CA ASN A 106 -2.26 -48.67 -61.95
C ASN A 106 -2.65 -48.04 -60.62
N ASP A 107 -3.59 -48.66 -59.89
CA ASP A 107 -4.02 -48.19 -58.57
C ASP A 107 -2.87 -48.19 -57.56
N LEU A 108 -2.05 -49.25 -57.54
CA LEU A 108 -0.85 -49.31 -56.69
C LEU A 108 0.20 -48.25 -57.06
N ASN A 109 0.36 -47.93 -58.35
CA ASN A 109 1.27 -46.88 -58.79
C ASN A 109 0.76 -45.49 -58.42
N GLU A 110 -0.55 -45.27 -58.47
CA GLU A 110 -1.19 -44.02 -58.03
C GLU A 110 -1.05 -43.84 -56.51
N LEU A 111 -1.33 -44.89 -55.75
CA LEU A 111 -1.11 -44.93 -54.30
C LEU A 111 0.36 -44.64 -53.94
N LYS A 112 1.31 -45.29 -54.64
CA LYS A 112 2.75 -45.07 -54.44
C LYS A 112 3.19 -43.63 -54.73
N LYS A 113 2.51 -42.92 -55.63
CA LYS A 113 2.81 -41.51 -55.95
C LYS A 113 2.25 -40.55 -54.90
N MET A 114 1.08 -40.84 -54.33
CA MET A 114 0.41 -39.94 -53.39
C MET A 114 0.82 -40.15 -51.93
N LEU A 115 1.18 -41.36 -51.52
CA LEU A 115 1.60 -41.66 -50.13
C LEU A 115 2.77 -40.80 -49.62
N PRO A 116 3.86 -40.55 -50.38
CA PRO A 116 4.97 -39.74 -49.90
C PRO A 116 4.57 -38.30 -49.61
N VAL A 117 3.78 -37.69 -50.50
CA VAL A 117 3.32 -36.31 -50.39
C VAL A 117 2.44 -36.13 -49.16
N GLN A 118 1.58 -37.10 -48.87
CA GLN A 118 0.71 -37.05 -47.69
C GLN A 118 1.47 -37.24 -46.38
N LEU A 119 2.48 -38.09 -46.35
CA LEU A 119 3.32 -38.25 -45.16
C LEU A 119 4.15 -36.98 -44.87
N GLU A 120 4.68 -36.34 -45.92
CA GLU A 120 5.40 -35.08 -45.80
C GLU A 120 4.48 -33.96 -45.30
N ARG A 121 3.28 -33.84 -45.87
CA ARG A 121 2.27 -32.86 -45.43
C ARG A 121 1.81 -33.10 -43.99
N ALA A 122 1.54 -34.35 -43.61
CA ALA A 122 1.19 -34.71 -42.24
C ALA A 122 2.32 -34.36 -41.26
N SER A 123 3.57 -34.63 -41.65
CA SER A 123 4.75 -34.27 -40.86
C SER A 123 4.93 -32.76 -40.72
N ALA A 124 4.68 -32.00 -41.78
CA ALA A 124 4.71 -30.54 -41.77
C ALA A 124 3.60 -29.96 -40.86
N LEU A 125 2.39 -30.53 -40.94
CA LEU A 125 1.28 -30.15 -40.08
C LEU A 125 1.60 -30.43 -38.61
N MET A 126 2.18 -31.60 -38.28
CA MET A 126 2.61 -31.91 -36.92
C MET A 126 3.68 -30.96 -36.40
N ARG A 127 4.66 -30.59 -37.23
CA ARG A 127 5.70 -29.61 -36.86
C ARG A 127 5.09 -28.22 -36.59
N GLU A 128 4.15 -27.79 -37.42
CA GLU A 128 3.46 -26.51 -37.22
C GLU A 128 2.55 -26.55 -35.99
N ALA A 129 1.85 -27.66 -35.74
CA ALA A 129 1.05 -27.86 -34.54
C ALA A 129 1.92 -27.81 -33.28
N GLU A 130 3.07 -28.49 -33.28
CA GLU A 130 4.03 -28.46 -32.16
C GLU A 130 4.58 -27.04 -31.93
N ARG A 131 4.91 -26.33 -33.01
CA ARG A 131 5.38 -24.94 -32.93
C ARG A 131 4.30 -24.03 -32.33
N ARG A 132 3.05 -24.16 -32.77
CA ARG A 132 1.92 -23.40 -32.23
C ARG A 132 1.66 -23.74 -30.77
N LEU A 133 1.71 -25.02 -30.41
CA LEU A 133 1.55 -25.48 -29.03
C LEU A 133 2.63 -24.86 -28.13
N ASN A 134 3.89 -24.92 -28.53
CA ASN A 134 5.00 -24.37 -27.76
C ASN A 134 4.90 -22.84 -27.63
N SER A 135 4.52 -22.15 -28.71
CA SER A 135 4.24 -20.71 -28.70
C SER A 135 3.11 -20.36 -27.72
N ALA A 136 1.98 -21.07 -27.79
CA ALA A 136 0.83 -20.88 -26.90
C ALA A 136 1.21 -21.16 -25.44
N GLN A 137 1.99 -22.20 -25.17
CA GLN A 137 2.47 -22.53 -23.82
C GLN A 137 3.37 -21.42 -23.27
N THR A 138 4.27 -20.88 -24.10
CA THR A 138 5.16 -19.77 -23.72
C THR A 138 4.36 -18.51 -23.42
N GLN A 139 3.39 -18.16 -24.26
CA GLN A 139 2.50 -17.01 -24.05
C GLN A 139 1.67 -17.17 -22.78
N ALA A 140 1.08 -18.34 -22.56
CA ALA A 140 0.30 -18.63 -21.35
C ALA A 140 1.16 -18.49 -20.08
N ASN A 141 2.38 -19.03 -20.10
CA ASN A 141 3.31 -18.89 -18.98
C ASN A 141 3.67 -17.41 -18.73
N ALA A 142 3.95 -16.64 -19.78
CA ALA A 142 4.23 -15.22 -19.66
C ALA A 142 3.05 -14.44 -19.06
N THR A 143 1.82 -14.74 -19.49
CA THR A 143 0.60 -14.12 -18.94
C THR A 143 0.40 -14.48 -17.47
N ILE A 144 0.60 -15.75 -17.10
CA ILE A 144 0.50 -16.18 -15.70
C ILE A 144 1.54 -15.45 -14.84
N SER A 145 2.79 -15.37 -15.28
CA SER A 145 3.83 -14.65 -14.55
C SER A 145 3.51 -13.16 -14.40
N ALA A 146 3.01 -12.51 -15.46
CA ALA A 146 2.61 -11.11 -15.41
C ALA A 146 1.43 -10.90 -14.43
N ALA A 147 0.42 -11.78 -14.46
CA ALA A 147 -0.71 -11.72 -13.56
C ALA A 147 -0.28 -11.93 -12.09
N GLN A 148 0.65 -12.87 -11.83
CA GLN A 148 1.21 -13.10 -10.50
C GLN A 148 1.99 -11.88 -9.99
N SER A 149 2.82 -11.26 -10.83
CA SER A 149 3.56 -10.03 -10.47
C SER A 149 2.59 -8.92 -10.08
N ARG A 150 1.60 -8.65 -10.95
CA ARG A 150 0.59 -7.62 -10.71
C ARG A 150 -0.24 -7.91 -9.46
N SER A 151 -0.59 -9.17 -9.23
CA SER A 151 -1.31 -9.57 -8.01
C SER A 151 -0.45 -9.35 -6.76
N SER A 152 0.85 -9.65 -6.81
CA SER A 152 1.76 -9.40 -5.68
C SER A 152 1.92 -7.91 -5.40
N GLU A 153 1.97 -7.08 -6.44
CA GLU A 153 2.01 -5.62 -6.31
C GLU A 153 0.73 -5.08 -5.66
N ILE A 154 -0.44 -5.51 -6.12
CA ILE A 154 -1.73 -5.11 -5.54
C ILE A 154 -1.83 -5.50 -4.06
N ILE A 155 -1.41 -6.72 -3.70
CA ILE A 155 -1.43 -7.18 -2.30
C ILE A 155 -0.49 -6.32 -1.44
N LYS A 156 0.70 -6.00 -1.96
CA LYS A 156 1.67 -5.15 -1.26
C LYS A 156 1.12 -3.74 -1.04
N GLU A 157 0.59 -3.11 -2.09
CA GLU A 157 0.01 -1.76 -2.03
C GLU A 157 -1.18 -1.72 -1.07
N ALA A 158 -2.10 -2.68 -1.15
CA ALA A 158 -3.23 -2.78 -0.24
C ALA A 158 -2.78 -2.98 1.21
N GLY A 159 -1.72 -3.76 1.44
CA GLY A 159 -1.12 -3.94 2.76
C GLY A 159 -0.50 -2.66 3.32
N GLU A 160 0.24 -1.91 2.50
CA GLU A 160 0.79 -0.61 2.87
C GLU A 160 -0.32 0.40 3.19
N GLN A 161 -1.39 0.44 2.38
CA GLN A 161 -2.54 1.31 2.62
C GLN A 161 -3.29 0.95 3.90
N ALA A 162 -3.53 -0.34 4.14
CA ALA A 162 -4.17 -0.82 5.36
C ALA A 162 -3.34 -0.47 6.61
N GLN A 163 -2.01 -0.64 6.54
CA GLN A 163 -1.10 -0.27 7.62
C GLN A 163 -1.08 1.24 7.84
N PHE A 164 -1.13 2.05 6.79
CA PHE A 164 -1.21 3.51 6.89
C PHE A 164 -2.51 3.96 7.56
N LEU A 165 -3.66 3.40 7.15
CA LEU A 165 -4.96 3.69 7.75
C LEU A 165 -5.02 3.26 9.23
N ALA A 166 -4.56 2.04 9.54
CA ALA A 166 -4.48 1.56 10.91
C ALA A 166 -3.51 2.40 11.77
N GLY A 167 -2.39 2.84 11.18
CA GLY A 167 -1.44 3.75 11.82
C GLY A 167 -2.06 5.11 12.15
N GLN A 168 -2.83 5.68 11.22
CA GLN A 168 -3.54 6.94 11.46
C GLN A 168 -4.61 6.81 12.55
N GLU A 169 -5.41 5.75 12.54
CA GLU A 169 -6.40 5.49 13.59
C GLU A 169 -5.74 5.36 14.98
N ASN A 170 -4.58 4.68 15.02
CA ASN A 170 -3.79 4.57 16.24
C ASN A 170 -3.25 5.95 16.72
N VAL A 171 -2.74 6.79 15.80
CA VAL A 171 -2.28 8.14 16.15
C VAL A 171 -3.42 9.00 16.69
N VAL A 172 -4.61 8.95 16.08
CA VAL A 172 -5.79 9.70 16.55
C VAL A 172 -6.23 9.21 17.93
N ALA A 173 -6.29 7.90 18.16
CA ALA A 173 -6.64 7.34 19.46
C ALA A 173 -5.64 7.77 20.55
N ILE A 174 -4.33 7.69 20.28
CA ILE A 174 -3.29 8.16 21.20
C ILE A 174 -3.42 9.66 21.47
N ALA A 175 -3.70 10.46 20.44
CA ALA A 175 -3.86 11.91 20.56
C ALA A 175 -5.07 12.25 21.44
N GLN A 176 -6.22 11.59 21.24
CA GLN A 176 -7.41 11.76 22.07
C GLN A 176 -7.15 11.34 23.52
N GLN A 177 -6.47 10.22 23.74
CA GLN A 177 -6.10 9.77 25.08
C GLN A 177 -5.19 10.79 25.78
N LYS A 178 -4.17 11.33 25.09
CA LYS A 178 -3.30 12.39 25.63
C LYS A 178 -4.07 13.66 25.93
N ALA A 179 -4.99 14.07 25.04
CA ALA A 179 -5.83 15.24 25.27
C ALA A 179 -6.68 15.07 26.54
N GLN A 180 -7.28 13.89 26.74
CA GLN A 180 -8.05 13.60 27.95
C GLN A 180 -7.19 13.72 29.21
N VAL A 181 -5.99 13.13 29.21
CA VAL A 181 -5.06 13.21 30.35
C VAL A 181 -4.65 14.66 30.64
N ILE A 182 -4.40 15.48 29.61
CA ILE A 182 -4.08 16.89 29.79
C ILE A 182 -5.26 17.64 30.41
N ILE A 183 -6.49 17.38 29.95
CA ILE A 183 -7.69 18.00 30.51
C ILE A 183 -7.86 17.61 31.98
N ASP A 184 -7.74 16.32 32.31
CA ASP A 184 -7.88 15.82 33.67
C ASP A 184 -6.81 16.43 34.59
N GLN A 185 -5.56 16.52 34.11
CA GLN A 185 -4.46 17.16 34.85
C GLN A 185 -4.70 18.66 35.04
N ALA A 186 -5.18 19.36 34.02
CA ALA A 186 -5.48 20.78 34.10
C ALA A 186 -6.63 21.05 35.09
N GLN A 187 -7.68 20.23 35.08
CA GLN A 187 -8.79 20.30 36.05
C GLN A 187 -8.28 20.06 37.48
N ALA A 188 -7.51 18.99 37.71
CA ALA A 188 -6.96 18.70 39.02
C ALA A 188 -6.04 19.82 39.54
N GLN A 189 -5.24 20.43 38.66
CA GLN A 189 -4.40 21.58 39.01
C GLN A 189 -5.22 22.83 39.31
N ALA A 190 -6.26 23.10 38.52
CA ALA A 190 -7.18 24.22 38.75
C ALA A 190 -7.89 24.07 40.09
N ASP A 191 -8.42 22.89 40.40
CA ASP A 191 -9.08 22.60 41.68
C ASP A 191 -8.12 22.80 42.86
N LYS A 192 -6.90 22.28 42.74
CA LYS A 192 -5.86 22.46 43.76
C LYS A 192 -5.50 23.94 43.96
N LEU A 193 -5.39 24.70 42.87
CA LEU A 193 -5.11 26.12 42.93
C LEU A 193 -6.23 26.90 43.61
N VAL A 194 -7.49 26.62 43.25
CA VAL A 194 -8.68 27.23 43.86
C VAL A 194 -8.76 26.90 45.35
N GLN A 195 -8.56 25.63 45.73
CA GLN A 195 -8.54 25.23 47.13
C GLN A 195 -7.40 25.92 47.91
N GLY A 196 -6.21 26.01 47.32
CA GLY A 196 -5.08 26.72 47.91
C GLY A 196 -5.34 28.22 48.08
N ALA A 197 -5.91 28.87 47.07
CA ALA A 197 -6.26 30.29 47.11
C ALA A 197 -7.34 30.57 48.16
N ASN A 198 -8.37 29.72 48.25
CA ASN A 198 -9.41 29.83 49.26
C ASN A 198 -8.86 29.62 50.68
N GLY A 199 -7.97 28.64 50.85
CA GLY A 199 -7.29 28.39 52.12
C GLY A 199 -6.44 29.58 52.56
N TYR A 200 -5.65 30.14 51.64
CA TYR A 200 -4.84 31.32 51.90
C TYR A 200 -5.72 32.54 52.24
N ALA A 201 -6.77 32.80 51.47
CA ALA A 201 -7.70 33.89 51.74
C ALA A 201 -8.35 33.75 53.13
N SER A 202 -8.77 32.53 53.50
CA SER A 202 -9.31 32.27 54.83
C SER A 202 -8.31 32.53 55.94
N GLN A 203 -7.06 32.07 55.79
CA GLN A 203 -5.99 32.30 56.76
C GLN A 203 -5.71 33.79 56.95
N VAL A 204 -5.56 34.55 55.86
CA VAL A 204 -5.31 35.99 55.91
C VAL A 204 -6.48 36.72 56.59
N MET A 205 -7.72 36.34 56.29
CA MET A 205 -8.90 36.94 56.92
C MET A 205 -8.99 36.61 58.40
N GLN A 206 -8.64 35.39 58.82
CA GLN A 206 -8.57 35.02 60.24
C GLN A 206 -7.47 35.78 61.00
N GLU A 207 -6.30 35.92 60.39
CA GLU A 207 -5.20 36.68 60.98
C GLU A 207 -5.55 38.16 61.12
N LEU A 208 -6.14 38.76 60.08
CA LEU A 208 -6.66 40.13 60.13
C LEU A 208 -7.72 40.28 61.22
N GLY A 209 -8.65 39.33 61.33
CA GLY A 209 -9.66 39.31 62.40
C GLY A 209 -9.02 39.32 63.79
N THR A 210 -8.01 38.47 64.00
CA THR A 210 -7.26 38.42 65.28
C THR A 210 -6.53 39.73 65.58
N GLN A 211 -5.94 40.37 64.56
CA GLN A 211 -5.28 41.67 64.72
C GLN A 211 -6.30 42.77 65.08
N LEU A 212 -7.46 42.80 64.42
CA LEU A 212 -8.54 43.74 64.70
C LEU A 212 -9.11 43.54 66.12
N ASP A 213 -9.25 42.30 66.58
CA ASP A 213 -9.71 42.00 67.94
C ASP A 213 -8.76 42.55 69.01
N ARG A 214 -7.44 42.41 68.80
CA ARG A 214 -6.43 43.01 69.68
C ARG A 214 -6.55 44.53 69.71
N VAL A 215 -6.60 45.16 68.55
CA VAL A 215 -6.75 46.63 68.46
C VAL A 215 -8.05 47.09 69.11
N SER A 216 -9.16 46.37 68.91
CA SER A 216 -10.44 46.66 69.56
C SER A 216 -10.37 46.53 71.08
N GLN A 217 -9.63 45.54 71.59
CA GLN A 217 -9.41 45.38 73.02
C GLN A 217 -8.53 46.49 73.59
N ASP A 218 -7.45 46.88 72.91
CA ASP A 218 -6.59 48.00 73.31
C ASP A 218 -7.37 49.32 73.37
N VAL A 219 -8.25 49.57 72.40
CA VAL A 219 -9.14 50.74 72.41
C VAL A 219 -10.11 50.71 73.59
N ARG A 220 -10.72 49.56 73.90
CA ARG A 220 -11.61 49.42 75.06
C ARG A 220 -10.89 49.69 76.38
N VAL A 221 -9.70 49.09 76.57
CA VAL A 221 -8.86 49.33 77.75
C VAL A 221 -8.45 50.80 77.83
N GLY A 222 -8.07 51.41 76.70
CA GLY A 222 -7.74 52.83 76.64
C GLY A 222 -8.90 53.74 77.07
N LEU A 223 -10.12 53.46 76.62
CA LEU A 223 -11.33 54.20 77.03
C LEU A 223 -11.65 54.01 78.51
N GLU A 224 -11.48 52.80 79.05
CA GLU A 224 -11.68 52.51 80.47
C GLU A 224 -10.72 53.32 81.36
N VAL A 225 -9.43 53.35 81.00
CA VAL A 225 -8.42 54.17 81.69
C VAL A 225 -8.75 55.67 81.61
N LEU A 226 -9.26 56.15 80.48
CA LEU A 226 -9.67 57.55 80.35
C LEU A 226 -10.88 57.87 81.24
N HIS A 227 -11.89 57.00 81.27
CA HIS A 227 -13.04 57.15 82.18
C HIS A 227 -12.61 57.12 83.65
N GLU A 228 -11.67 56.25 84.04
CA GLU A 228 -11.10 56.23 85.40
C GLU A 228 -10.42 57.55 85.73
N ARG A 229 -9.58 58.08 84.82
CA ARG A 229 -8.90 59.38 85.01
C ARG A 229 -9.89 60.54 85.11
N GLU A 230 -10.96 60.53 84.33
CA GLU A 230 -12.02 61.54 84.43
C GLU A 230 -12.75 61.47 85.77
N GLN A 231 -13.03 60.26 86.28
CA GLN A 231 -13.67 60.08 87.59
C GLN A 231 -12.75 60.50 88.73
N ASP A 232 -11.46 60.18 88.68
CA ASP A 232 -10.49 60.59 89.68
C ASP A 232 -10.21 62.10 89.64
N ALA A 233 -10.15 62.70 88.45
CA ALA A 233 -10.12 64.15 88.27
C ALA A 233 -11.38 64.84 88.81
N ALA A 234 -12.56 64.25 88.60
CA ALA A 234 -13.82 64.76 89.15
C ALA A 234 -13.89 64.62 90.69
N ARG A 235 -13.34 63.54 91.26
CA ARG A 235 -13.22 63.36 92.72
C ARG A 235 -12.25 64.36 93.35
N THR A 236 -11.13 64.64 92.69
CA THR A 236 -10.14 65.60 93.17
C THR A 236 -10.58 67.06 92.99
N MET A 237 -11.39 67.38 91.97
CA MET A 237 -12.00 68.71 91.81
C MET A 237 -13.29 68.92 92.63
N GLY A 238 -14.05 67.86 92.92
CA GLY A 238 -15.24 67.92 93.79
C GLY A 238 -14.93 67.90 95.28
N GLY A 239 -13.68 67.63 95.66
CA GLY A 239 -13.21 67.48 97.03
C GLY A 239 -12.25 68.57 97.50
N ASN A 240 -12.52 69.86 97.24
CA ASN A 240 -12.19 70.95 98.18
C ASN A 240 -12.77 72.31 97.77
N PRO A 241 -13.96 72.69 98.26
CA PRO A 241 -14.21 73.99 98.85
C PRO A 241 -14.24 73.84 100.38
N ASP A 242 -13.57 74.75 101.08
CA ASP A 242 -13.51 74.88 102.54
C ASP A 242 -12.58 73.93 103.32
N GLN A 243 -11.33 74.39 103.47
CA GLN A 243 -10.75 74.53 104.81
C GLN A 243 -9.59 75.53 104.80
N GLN A 244 -9.89 76.72 105.34
CA GLN A 244 -8.93 77.66 105.93
C GLN A 244 -8.29 77.06 107.19
#